data_AF-T0YNK0-F1
#
_entry.id   AF-T0YNK0-F1
#
_cell.length_a   1.000
_cell.length_b   1.000
_cell.length_c   1.000
_cell.angle_alpha   90.00
_cell.angle_beta   90.00
_cell.angle_gamma   90.00
#
_symmetry.space_group_name_H-M   'P 1'
#
loop_
_entity.id
_entity.type
_entity.pdbx_description
1 polymer ?
#
loop_
_entity_poly.entity_id
_entity_poly.type
_entity_poly.pdbx_seq_one_letter_code
_entity_poly.pdbx_strand_id
1 'polypeptide(L)'
;DRFIVVDDERSARVVAEARRVRSRAEELRPESRTSLESLFQRIQEGELQDLNIILKGDVQGSVEALRSALERLTSDEVRVRVLHEGVGAINESDVMLAHASHAIVIGFNVRPDAMARRVADREQVDVRTYRVIYDALHEIEAAVLGMAKPEVR
;
A
#
# COMPACT_ATOMS: atom_id res chain seq x y z
N ASP A 1 16.28 -2.57 13.80
CA ASP A 1 17.27 -2.47 12.70
C ASP A 1 18.68 -2.48 13.28
N ARG A 2 19.62 -3.22 12.68
CA ARG A 2 20.98 -3.40 13.23
C ARG A 2 21.95 -2.54 12.44
N PHE A 3 22.35 -1.40 13.01
CA PHE A 3 23.33 -0.51 12.41
C PHE A 3 24.71 -1.20 12.42
N ILE A 4 25.28 -1.45 11.24
CA ILE A 4 26.59 -2.08 11.09
C ILE A 4 27.53 -1.02 10.55
N VAL A 5 28.51 -0.64 11.37
CA VAL A 5 29.62 0.22 10.94
C VAL A 5 30.56 -0.65 10.12
N VAL A 6 30.92 -0.19 8.93
CA VAL A 6 31.88 -0.83 8.04
C VAL A 6 33.03 0.13 7.78
N ASP A 7 34.26 -0.37 7.78
CA ASP A 7 35.46 0.47 7.76
C ASP A 7 35.82 1.03 6.37
N ASP A 8 35.20 0.54 5.29
CA ASP A 8 35.53 0.90 3.91
C ASP A 8 34.28 1.06 3.02
N GLU A 9 34.26 2.13 2.20
CA GLU A 9 33.14 2.50 1.32
C GLU A 9 32.80 1.38 0.30
N ARG A 10 33.79 0.65 -0.20
CA ARG A 10 33.54 -0.46 -1.15
C ARG A 10 32.82 -1.60 -0.46
N SER A 11 33.19 -1.91 0.78
CA SER A 11 32.54 -2.94 1.57
C SER A 11 31.08 -2.58 1.88
N ALA A 12 30.81 -1.30 2.18
CA ALA A 12 29.45 -0.79 2.38
C ALA A 12 28.59 -0.97 1.13
N ARG A 13 29.13 -0.62 -0.05
CA ARG A 13 28.43 -0.72 -1.33
C ARG A 13 28.09 -2.17 -1.67
N VAL A 14 29.02 -3.10 -1.47
CA VAL A 14 28.80 -4.55 -1.72
C VAL A 14 27.71 -5.12 -0.79
N VAL A 15 27.72 -4.76 0.50
CA VAL A 15 26.70 -5.22 1.45
C VAL A 15 25.32 -4.63 1.11
N ALA A 16 25.24 -3.35 0.74
CA ALA A 16 24.00 -2.71 0.33
C ALA A 16 23.43 -3.31 -0.96
N GLU A 17 24.30 -3.61 -1.93
CA GLU A 17 23.92 -4.22 -3.20
C GLU A 17 23.44 -5.67 -3.00
N ALA A 18 24.14 -6.46 -2.18
CA ALA A 18 23.70 -7.81 -1.80
C ALA A 18 22.33 -7.81 -1.09
N ARG A 19 22.08 -6.83 -0.21
CA ARG A 19 20.77 -6.65 0.44
C ARG A 19 19.66 -6.31 -0.56
N ARG A 20 19.92 -5.39 -1.50
CA ARG A 20 18.95 -5.03 -2.56
C ARG A 20 18.63 -6.22 -3.46
N VAL A 21 19.64 -7.00 -3.85
CA VAL A 21 19.45 -8.21 -4.67
C VAL A 21 18.61 -9.23 -3.92
N ARG A 22 18.85 -9.45 -2.62
CA ARG A 22 18.05 -10.37 -1.80
C ARG A 22 16.61 -9.92 -1.65
N SER A 23 16.36 -8.65 -1.30
CA SER A 23 15.00 -8.10 -1.18
C SER A 23 14.25 -8.17 -2.50
N ARG A 24 14.90 -7.84 -3.63
CA ARG A 24 14.31 -7.99 -4.96
C ARG A 24 13.99 -9.45 -5.31
N ALA A 25 14.84 -10.39 -4.91
CA ALA A 25 14.58 -11.81 -5.10
C ALA A 25 13.42 -12.32 -4.22
N GLU A 26 13.22 -11.74 -3.04
CA GLU A 26 12.08 -12.03 -2.15
C GLU A 26 10.77 -11.45 -2.69
N GLU A 27 10.80 -10.23 -3.25
CA GLU A 27 9.65 -9.61 -3.95
C GLU A 27 9.28 -10.32 -5.25
N LEU A 28 10.26 -10.89 -5.96
CA LEU A 28 10.07 -11.66 -7.19
C LEU A 28 9.68 -13.12 -6.94
N ARG A 29 9.54 -13.56 -5.67
CA ARG A 29 8.97 -14.87 -5.40
C ARG A 29 7.55 -14.85 -5.96
N PRO A 30 7.19 -15.78 -6.87
CA PRO A 30 5.85 -15.79 -7.42
C PRO A 30 4.88 -16.01 -6.26
N GLU A 31 4.07 -14.99 -5.96
CA GLU A 31 2.83 -15.20 -5.23
C GLU A 31 2.12 -16.33 -5.97
N SER A 32 1.79 -17.38 -5.21
CA SER A 32 1.12 -18.60 -5.65
C SER A 32 0.34 -18.37 -6.93
N ARG A 33 0.84 -18.95 -8.05
CA ARG A 33 0.17 -18.98 -9.35
C ARG A 33 -1.32 -19.14 -9.09
N THR A 34 -2.11 -18.12 -9.42
CA THR A 34 -3.56 -18.17 -9.33
C THR A 34 -4.00 -19.39 -10.13
N SER A 35 -4.37 -20.48 -9.44
CA SER A 35 -4.85 -21.68 -10.10
C SER A 35 -6.25 -21.40 -10.63
N LEU A 36 -6.66 -22.05 -11.71
CA LEU A 36 -8.03 -21.98 -12.21
C LEU A 36 -9.04 -22.32 -11.10
N GLU A 37 -8.67 -23.20 -10.18
CA GLU A 37 -9.46 -23.57 -9.01
C GLU A 37 -9.62 -22.40 -8.03
N SER A 38 -8.56 -21.64 -7.76
CA SER A 38 -8.65 -20.41 -6.95
C SER A 38 -9.45 -19.29 -7.65
N LEU A 39 -9.46 -19.25 -8.99
CA LEU A 39 -10.33 -18.34 -9.75
C LEU A 39 -11.79 -18.76 -9.64
N PHE A 40 -12.10 -20.05 -9.77
CA PHE A 40 -13.46 -20.58 -9.62
C PHE A 40 -14.00 -20.37 -8.21
N GLN A 41 -13.17 -20.53 -7.19
CA GLN A 41 -13.55 -20.28 -5.80
C GLN A 41 -13.88 -18.80 -5.57
N ARG A 42 -13.06 -17.87 -6.12
CA ARG A 42 -13.35 -16.42 -6.07
C ARG A 42 -14.63 -16.02 -6.80
N ILE A 43 -15.00 -16.73 -7.87
CA ILE A 43 -16.26 -16.50 -8.60
C ILE A 43 -17.46 -17.01 -7.77
N GLN A 44 -17.30 -18.13 -7.05
CA GLN A 44 -18.35 -18.73 -6.21
C GLN A 44 -18.58 -17.98 -4.89
N GLU A 45 -17.54 -17.42 -4.28
CA GLU A 45 -17.62 -16.65 -3.03
C GLU A 45 -18.26 -15.25 -3.24
N GLY A 46 -18.62 -14.90 -4.49
CA GLY A 46 -19.00 -13.55 -4.87
C GLY A 46 -17.74 -12.68 -5.03
N GLU A 47 -17.77 -11.73 -5.97
CA GLU A 47 -16.64 -10.82 -6.17
C GLU A 47 -16.30 -10.09 -4.87
N LEU A 48 -15.27 -10.57 -4.18
CA LEU A 48 -14.59 -9.86 -3.11
C LEU A 48 -14.11 -8.53 -3.69
N GLN A 49 -14.56 -7.42 -3.11
CA GLN A 49 -14.12 -6.11 -3.55
C GLN A 49 -12.75 -5.81 -2.94
N ASP A 50 -11.75 -5.53 -3.77
CA ASP A 50 -10.43 -5.13 -3.30
C ASP A 50 -10.40 -3.60 -3.10
N LEU A 51 -10.13 -3.14 -1.87
CA LEU A 51 -9.75 -1.74 -1.59
C LEU A 51 -8.23 -1.64 -1.61
N ASN A 52 -7.70 -1.19 -2.75
CA ASN A 52 -6.27 -1.04 -2.97
C ASN A 52 -5.76 0.31 -2.42
N ILE A 53 -4.61 0.27 -1.74
CA ILE A 53 -4.01 1.44 -1.09
C ILE A 53 -2.52 1.53 -1.44
N ILE A 54 -2.08 2.73 -1.79
CA ILE A 54 -0.67 3.12 -1.83
C ILE A 54 -0.38 3.94 -0.57
N LEU A 55 0.57 3.49 0.25
CA LEU A 55 0.87 4.08 1.55
C LEU A 55 2.23 4.80 1.55
N LYS A 56 2.24 6.08 1.90
CA LYS A 56 3.47 6.85 2.10
C LYS A 56 3.52 7.38 3.52
N GLY A 57 4.69 7.37 4.14
CA GLY A 57 4.87 7.95 5.48
C GLY A 57 6.18 8.67 5.64
N ASP A 58 6.35 9.39 6.74
CA ASP A 58 7.58 10.13 7.06
C ASP A 58 8.68 9.22 7.61
N VAL A 59 8.30 8.18 8.36
CA VAL A 59 9.22 7.20 8.95
C VAL A 59 8.70 5.77 8.77
N GLN A 60 9.62 4.83 8.56
CA GLN A 60 9.30 3.43 8.27
C GLN A 60 8.41 2.76 9.34
N GLY A 61 8.69 2.98 10.63
CA GLY A 61 7.92 2.34 11.70
C GLY A 61 6.44 2.76 11.73
N SER A 62 6.14 3.99 11.31
CA SER A 62 4.75 4.47 11.22
C SER A 62 4.01 3.85 10.03
N VAL A 63 4.71 3.68 8.90
CA VAL A 63 4.20 3.02 7.69
C VAL A 63 3.88 1.56 7.99
N GLU A 64 4.80 0.82 8.62
CA GLU A 64 4.60 -0.59 8.99
C GLU A 64 3.43 -0.75 9.97
N ALA A 65 3.34 0.11 11.00
CA ALA A 65 2.26 0.06 11.97
C ALA A 65 0.89 0.35 11.34
N LEU A 66 0.82 1.37 10.48
CA LEU A 66 -0.41 1.74 9.79
C LEU A 66 -0.83 0.67 8.77
N ARG A 67 0.12 0.12 7.99
CA ARG A 67 -0.13 -0.98 7.07
C ARG A 67 -0.77 -2.18 7.78
N SER A 68 -0.15 -2.65 8.87
CA SER A 68 -0.67 -3.78 9.64
C SER A 68 -2.05 -3.48 10.24
N ALA A 69 -2.31 -2.24 10.64
CA ALA A 69 -3.63 -1.83 11.13
C ALA A 69 -4.69 -1.80 10.02
N LEU A 70 -4.36 -1.29 8.82
CA LEU A 70 -5.26 -1.22 7.67
C LEU A 70 -5.63 -2.61 7.14
N GLU A 71 -4.66 -3.51 7.00
CA GLU A 71 -4.91 -4.87 6.48
C GLU A 71 -5.85 -5.68 7.39
N ARG A 72 -5.86 -5.38 8.70
CA ARG A 72 -6.79 -5.98 9.68
C ARG A 72 -8.24 -5.51 9.53
N LEU A 73 -8.51 -4.46 8.76
CA LEU A 73 -9.87 -4.01 8.43
C LEU A 73 -10.49 -4.83 7.30
N THR A 74 -9.77 -5.83 6.76
CA THR A 74 -10.32 -6.79 5.80
C THR A 74 -11.49 -7.57 6.42
N SER A 75 -12.53 -7.73 5.63
CA SER A 75 -13.74 -8.50 5.94
C SER A 75 -13.98 -9.58 4.89
N ASP A 76 -15.03 -10.38 5.08
CA ASP A 76 -15.45 -11.42 4.12
C ASP A 76 -16.02 -10.85 2.81
N GLU A 77 -16.34 -9.54 2.74
CA GLU A 77 -16.88 -8.90 1.52
C GLU A 77 -15.88 -7.96 0.85
N VAL A 78 -15.00 -7.34 1.64
CA VAL A 78 -14.07 -6.32 1.19
C VAL A 78 -12.67 -6.62 1.72
N ARG A 79 -11.71 -6.74 0.80
CA ARG A 79 -10.30 -6.99 1.12
C ARG A 79 -9.49 -5.71 1.02
N VAL A 80 -8.89 -5.29 2.13
CA VAL A 80 -7.99 -4.14 2.17
C VAL A 80 -6.58 -4.59 1.82
N ARG A 81 -5.97 -3.98 0.79
CA ARG A 81 -4.64 -4.36 0.31
C ARG A 81 -3.74 -3.14 0.16
N VAL A 82 -2.60 -3.15 0.84
CA VAL A 82 -1.53 -2.17 0.59
C VAL A 82 -0.65 -2.70 -0.55
N LEU A 83 -0.77 -2.09 -1.74
CA LEU A 83 -0.04 -2.53 -2.94
C LEU A 83 1.40 -2.02 -2.99
N HIS A 84 1.63 -0.84 -2.41
CA HIS A 84 2.95 -0.26 -2.29
C HIS A 84 3.03 0.57 -1.02
N GLU A 85 4.18 0.48 -0.35
CA GLU A 85 4.48 1.28 0.83
C GLU A 85 5.86 1.91 0.70
N GLY A 86 6.02 3.14 1.21
CA GLY A 86 7.29 3.84 1.10
C GLY A 86 7.42 5.00 2.06
N VAL A 87 8.66 5.43 2.28
CA VAL A 87 9.00 6.59 3.09
C VAL A 87 9.25 7.80 2.19
N GLY A 88 8.74 8.97 2.59
CA GLY A 88 8.92 10.24 1.91
C GLY A 88 7.62 10.82 1.34
N ALA A 89 7.73 11.99 0.71
CA ALA A 89 6.62 12.67 0.08
C ALA A 89 5.98 11.81 -1.03
N ILE A 90 4.68 12.03 -1.26
CA ILE A 90 3.94 11.39 -2.36
C ILE A 90 4.35 12.08 -3.66
N ASN A 91 4.80 11.28 -4.64
CA ASN A 91 5.26 11.76 -5.94
C ASN A 91 4.34 11.33 -7.09
N GLU A 92 4.65 11.76 -8.31
CA GLU A 92 3.89 11.40 -9.52
C GLU A 92 3.81 9.89 -9.75
N SER A 93 4.89 9.15 -9.53
CA SER A 93 4.92 7.69 -9.75
C SER A 93 3.97 6.95 -8.80
N ASP A 94 3.86 7.41 -7.55
CA ASP A 94 2.92 6.86 -6.57
C ASP A 94 1.47 7.04 -7.06
N VAL A 95 1.14 8.23 -7.59
CA VAL A 95 -0.20 8.56 -8.12
C VAL A 95 -0.49 7.77 -9.40
N MET A 96 0.47 7.65 -10.31
CA MET A 96 0.30 6.88 -11.54
C MET A 96 0.10 5.39 -11.25
N LEU A 97 0.83 4.84 -10.28
CA LEU A 97 0.63 3.47 -9.81
C LEU A 97 -0.78 3.31 -9.24
N ALA A 98 -1.24 4.28 -8.44
CA ALA A 98 -2.58 4.25 -7.87
C ALA A 98 -3.67 4.27 -8.95
N HIS A 99 -3.54 5.13 -9.96
CA HIS A 99 -4.46 5.17 -11.10
C HIS A 99 -4.51 3.83 -11.85
N ALA A 100 -3.34 3.27 -12.18
CA ALA A 100 -3.24 2.01 -12.93
C ALA A 100 -3.78 0.79 -12.17
N SER A 101 -3.85 0.86 -10.84
CA SER A 101 -4.28 -0.25 -9.97
C SER A 101 -5.63 0.01 -9.28
N HIS A 102 -6.33 1.08 -9.65
CA HIS A 102 -7.56 1.53 -8.99
C HIS A 102 -7.41 1.64 -7.46
N ALA A 103 -6.28 2.19 -7.03
CA ALA A 103 -5.97 2.39 -5.62
C ALA A 103 -6.15 3.85 -5.21
N ILE A 104 -6.35 4.05 -3.90
CA ILE A 104 -6.25 5.37 -3.27
C ILE A 104 -4.84 5.57 -2.71
N VAL A 105 -4.42 6.82 -2.52
CA VAL A 105 -3.13 7.15 -1.90
C VAL A 105 -3.34 7.69 -0.50
N ILE A 106 -2.68 7.08 0.48
CA ILE A 106 -2.68 7.51 1.87
C ILE A 106 -1.29 8.01 2.25
N GLY A 107 -1.20 9.25 2.74
CA GLY A 107 0.00 9.86 3.28
C GLY A 107 -0.06 10.02 4.80
N PHE A 108 0.83 9.39 5.56
CA PHE A 108 0.96 9.59 6.99
C PHE A 108 2.10 10.57 7.32
N ASN A 109 1.75 11.72 7.88
CA ASN A 109 2.67 12.84 8.16
C ASN A 109 3.47 13.34 6.95
N VAL A 110 3.04 12.99 5.73
CA VAL A 110 3.63 13.43 4.47
C VAL A 110 2.58 14.12 3.61
N ARG A 111 3.05 14.92 2.65
CA ARG A 111 2.20 15.63 1.69
C ARG A 111 2.62 15.27 0.27
N PRO A 112 1.68 15.33 -0.69
CA PRO A 112 2.03 15.25 -2.10
C PRO A 112 2.87 16.44 -2.53
N ASP A 113 3.81 16.20 -3.43
CA ASP A 113 4.52 17.28 -4.12
C ASP A 113 3.59 18.02 -5.11
N ALA A 114 4.11 19.08 -5.73
CA ALA A 114 3.30 19.90 -6.64
C ALA A 114 2.89 19.16 -7.91
N MET A 115 3.71 18.22 -8.39
CA MET A 115 3.43 17.42 -9.58
C MET A 115 2.39 16.35 -9.26
N ALA A 116 2.60 15.61 -8.16
CA ALA A 116 1.68 14.60 -7.65
C ALA A 116 0.26 15.14 -7.46
N ARG A 117 0.11 16.35 -6.87
CA ARG A 117 -1.22 16.99 -6.75
C ARG A 117 -1.90 17.20 -8.11
N ARG A 118 -1.19 17.77 -9.08
CA ARG A 118 -1.74 18.04 -10.42
C ARG A 118 -2.12 16.75 -11.14
N VAL A 119 -1.29 15.72 -11.02
CA VAL A 119 -1.55 14.42 -11.63
C VAL A 119 -2.72 13.73 -10.94
N ALA A 120 -2.82 13.81 -9.61
CA ALA A 120 -3.95 13.24 -8.87
C ALA A 120 -5.29 13.86 -9.29
N ASP A 121 -5.34 15.19 -9.43
CA ASP A 121 -6.53 15.89 -9.91
C ASP A 121 -6.88 15.49 -11.36
N ARG A 122 -5.87 15.33 -12.23
CA ARG A 122 -6.06 14.96 -13.65
C ARG A 122 -6.54 13.51 -13.82
N GLU A 123 -5.90 12.59 -13.11
CA GLU A 123 -6.16 11.14 -13.20
C GLU A 123 -7.29 10.69 -12.25
N GLN A 124 -7.89 11.64 -11.52
CA GLN A 124 -8.97 11.44 -10.54
C GLN A 124 -8.62 10.42 -9.45
N VAL A 125 -7.37 10.47 -8.97
CA VAL A 125 -6.89 9.62 -7.88
C VAL A 125 -7.18 10.31 -6.55
N ASP A 126 -7.82 9.60 -5.63
CA ASP A 126 -8.05 10.11 -4.27
C ASP A 126 -6.74 10.06 -3.46
N VAL A 127 -6.28 11.23 -3.00
CA VAL A 127 -5.07 11.38 -2.18
C VAL A 127 -5.45 11.97 -0.84
N ARG A 128 -5.27 11.18 0.21
CA ARG A 128 -5.62 11.58 1.58
C ARG A 128 -4.39 11.62 2.45
N THR A 129 -4.30 12.62 3.32
CA THR A 129 -3.18 12.78 4.24
C THR A 129 -3.65 12.86 5.68
N TYR A 130 -3.01 12.10 6.56
CA TYR A 130 -3.35 12.02 7.97
C TYR A 130 -2.15 12.34 8.84
N ARG A 131 -2.42 12.79 10.06
CA ARG A 131 -1.42 12.99 11.11
C ARG A 131 -1.62 12.07 12.30
N VAL A 132 -2.81 11.49 12.43
CA VAL A 132 -3.20 10.60 13.51
C VAL A 132 -3.66 9.28 12.88
N ILE A 133 -3.12 8.17 13.37
CA ILE A 133 -3.38 6.83 12.81
C ILE A 133 -4.87 6.48 12.93
N TYR A 134 -5.51 6.82 14.04
CA TYR A 134 -6.93 6.53 14.27
C TYR A 134 -7.85 7.21 13.26
N ASP A 135 -7.53 8.43 12.81
CA ASP A 135 -8.33 9.14 11.81
C ASP A 135 -8.28 8.39 10.47
N ALA A 136 -7.09 7.93 10.07
CA ALA A 136 -6.92 7.13 8.86
C ALA A 136 -7.70 5.80 8.96
N LEU A 137 -7.59 5.10 10.10
CA LEU A 137 -8.27 3.83 10.30
C LEU A 137 -9.78 3.97 10.27
N HIS A 138 -10.34 4.95 10.98
CA HIS A 138 -11.77 5.19 11.03
C HIS A 138 -12.35 5.51 9.65
N GLU A 139 -11.64 6.29 8.85
CA GLU A 139 -12.10 6.65 7.52
C GLU A 139 -12.06 5.47 6.53
N ILE A 140 -11.02 4.64 6.62
CA ILE A 140 -10.92 3.42 5.81
C ILE A 140 -11.93 2.37 6.26
N GLU A 141 -12.19 2.23 7.56
CA GLU A 141 -13.26 1.39 8.08
C GLU A 141 -14.63 1.84 7.56
N ALA A 142 -14.91 3.14 7.57
CA ALA A 142 -16.14 3.69 6.99
C ALA A 142 -16.26 3.42 5.48
N ALA A 143 -15.14 3.51 4.74
CA ALA A 143 -15.11 3.17 3.32
C ALA A 143 -15.40 1.68 3.09
N VAL A 144 -14.79 0.80 3.87
CA VAL A 144 -15.03 -0.66 3.83
C VAL A 144 -16.51 -0.97 4.09
N LEU A 145 -17.11 -0.35 5.11
CA LEU A 145 -18.54 -0.50 5.41
C LEU A 145 -19.44 0.03 4.28
N GLY A 146 -19.05 1.13 3.63
CA GLY A 146 -19.79 1.67 2.49
C GLY A 146 -19.64 0.85 1.20
N MET A 147 -18.56 0.08 1.07
CA MET A 147 -18.31 -0.83 -0.05
C MET A 147 -18.98 -2.19 0.13
N ALA A 148 -19.22 -2.61 1.37
CA ALA A 148 -19.99 -3.82 1.67
C ALA A 148 -21.39 -3.72 1.03
N LYS A 149 -21.91 -4.85 0.55
CA LYS A 149 -23.20 -4.84 -0.16
C LYS A 149 -24.27 -4.36 0.80
N PRO A 150 -25.08 -3.34 0.44
CA PRO A 150 -26.14 -2.89 1.32
C PRO A 150 -27.11 -4.05 1.56
N GLU A 151 -27.31 -4.44 2.81
CA GLU A 151 -28.39 -5.36 3.18
C GLU A 151 -29.72 -4.72 2.75
N VAL A 152 -30.29 -5.24 1.67
CA VAL A 152 -31.64 -4.88 1.25
C VAL A 152 -32.59 -5.39 2.33
N ARG A 153 -33.09 -4.48 3.17
CA ARG A 153 -34.25 -4.75 4.03
C ARG A 153 -35.54 -4.70 3.24
#